data_AF-A0A351TA90-F1
#
_entry.id   AF-A0A351TA90-F1
#
_cell.length_a   1.000
_cell.length_b   1.000
_cell.length_c   1.000
_cell.angle_alpha   90.00
_cell.angle_beta   90.00
_cell.angle_gamma   90.00
#
_symmetry.space_group_name_H-M   'P 1'
#
loop_
_entity.id
_entity.type
_entity.pdbx_description
1 polymer ?
#
loop_
_entity_poly.entity_id
_entity_poly.type
_entity_poly.pdbx_seq_one_letter_code
_entity_poly.pdbx_strand_id
1 'polypeptide(L)'
;KLQKQKLFQIKINLDPNWGRRRIMSGYITWWSVGGAFIFFFLTRFLVNEMLKKFKFNYQFYRNSPNILTYEYKGGVMNMSNLIIESGKSEDRNFKVLVGFQMGKDKYDFYGFIESHGKGKVVISTYFGRGPCKFVFALDRPAKDFRVTFDLKLIEFDSPDVIYPPHWWQRPFHFIEKL
;
A
#
# COMPACT_ATOMS: atom_id res chain seq x y z
N LYS A 1 6.04 87.33 30.09
CA LYS A 1 5.31 86.05 29.87
C LYS A 1 5.96 85.31 28.71
N LEU A 2 6.84 84.34 28.99
CA LEU A 2 7.44 83.45 27.98
C LEU A 2 7.57 82.07 28.62
N GLN A 3 6.61 81.20 28.34
CA GLN A 3 6.58 79.81 28.81
C GLN A 3 7.59 78.99 27.97
N LYS A 4 8.66 78.52 28.61
CA LYS A 4 9.60 77.55 28.03
C LYS A 4 8.89 76.22 27.83
N GLN A 5 8.62 75.85 26.58
CA GLN A 5 8.21 74.51 26.21
C GLN A 5 9.38 73.54 26.44
N LYS A 6 9.25 72.65 27.44
CA LYS A 6 10.13 71.50 27.60
C LYS A 6 9.71 70.44 26.56
N LEU A 7 10.46 70.35 25.47
CA LEU A 7 10.37 69.23 24.53
C LEU A 7 10.79 67.94 25.26
N PHE A 8 9.82 67.07 25.53
CA PHE A 8 10.06 65.70 25.92
C PHE A 8 10.66 64.96 24.71
N GLN A 9 11.98 64.80 24.68
CA GLN A 9 12.60 63.88 23.73
C GLN A 9 12.41 62.44 24.22
N ILE A 10 11.40 61.78 23.68
CA ILE A 10 11.23 60.33 23.82
C ILE A 10 12.33 59.69 22.96
N LYS A 11 13.41 59.20 23.58
CA LYS A 11 14.39 58.33 22.91
C LYS A 11 13.73 56.98 22.65
N ILE A 12 13.21 56.79 21.44
CA ILE A 12 12.75 55.49 20.97
C ILE A 12 14.01 54.65 20.67
N ASN A 13 14.36 53.72 21.56
CA ASN A 13 15.37 52.71 21.29
C ASN A 13 14.77 51.69 20.29
N LEU A 14 14.92 51.98 19.01
CA LEU A 14 14.57 51.03 17.94
C LEU A 14 15.64 49.94 17.91
N ASP A 15 15.23 48.70 18.18
CA ASP A 15 16.08 47.53 18.05
C ASP A 15 16.58 47.41 16.58
N PRO A 16 17.89 47.49 16.31
CA PRO A 16 18.43 47.46 14.96
C PRO A 16 18.15 46.14 14.22
N ASN A 17 17.79 45.08 14.94
CA ASN A 17 17.44 43.78 14.38
C ASN A 17 15.94 43.60 14.11
N TRP A 18 15.11 44.62 14.39
CA TRP A 18 13.66 44.52 14.19
C TRP A 18 13.28 44.33 12.72
N GLY A 19 13.93 45.05 11.79
CA GLY A 19 13.72 44.89 10.35
C GLY A 19 14.15 43.51 9.84
N ARG A 20 15.28 42.98 10.32
CA ARG A 20 15.81 41.67 9.91
C ARG A 20 14.89 40.51 10.32
N ARG A 21 14.30 40.57 11.52
CA ARG A 21 13.35 39.56 12.01
C ARG A 21 12.03 39.54 11.22
N ARG A 22 11.50 40.70 10.81
CA ARG A 22 10.29 40.74 9.95
C ARG A 22 10.53 40.15 8.56
N ILE A 23 11.68 40.45 7.96
CA ILE A 23 12.02 39.95 6.61
C ILE A 23 12.19 38.43 6.65
N MET A 24 12.95 37.88 7.61
CA MET A 24 13.11 36.43 7.76
C MET A 24 11.79 35.72 8.07
N SER A 25 10.93 36.30 8.92
CA SER A 25 9.62 35.74 9.22
C SER A 25 8.72 35.68 7.98
N GLY A 26 8.79 36.67 7.08
CA GLY A 26 8.03 36.67 5.84
C GLY A 26 8.50 35.57 4.87
N TYR A 27 9.80 35.36 4.71
CA TYR A 27 10.29 34.29 3.84
C TYR A 27 9.85 32.90 4.32
N ILE A 28 9.96 32.63 5.62
CA ILE A 28 9.56 31.33 6.19
C ILE A 28 8.06 31.05 5.98
N THR A 29 7.19 32.06 6.12
CA THR A 29 5.75 31.88 5.89
C THR A 29 5.42 31.63 4.43
N TRP A 30 6.06 32.33 3.48
CA TRP A 30 5.84 32.11 2.04
C TRP A 30 6.28 30.71 1.58
N TRP A 31 7.44 30.23 2.03
CA TRP A 31 7.91 28.86 1.73
C TRP A 31 6.98 27.79 2.34
N SER A 32 6.47 28.03 3.54
CA SER A 32 5.53 27.10 4.19
C SER A 32 4.19 27.03 3.46
N VAL A 33 3.65 28.16 3.01
CA VAL A 33 2.39 28.23 2.25
C VAL A 33 2.56 27.59 0.87
N GLY A 34 3.64 27.92 0.16
CA GLY A 34 3.94 27.31 -1.14
C GLY A 34 4.15 25.80 -1.06
N GLY A 35 4.91 25.34 -0.06
CA GLY A 35 5.13 23.91 0.19
C GLY A 35 3.83 23.16 0.51
N ALA A 36 2.97 23.72 1.37
CA ALA A 36 1.66 23.14 1.69
C ALA A 36 0.76 23.03 0.46
N PHE A 37 0.77 24.04 -0.42
CA PHE A 37 0.03 24.02 -1.68
C PHE A 37 0.53 22.90 -2.58
N ILE A 38 1.84 22.82 -2.85
CA ILE A 38 2.42 21.76 -3.69
C ILE A 38 2.08 20.37 -3.12
N PHE A 39 2.25 20.18 -1.82
CA PHE A 39 1.93 18.91 -1.15
C PHE A 39 0.46 18.52 -1.29
N PHE A 40 -0.47 19.49 -1.17
CA PHE A 40 -1.90 19.25 -1.37
C PHE A 40 -2.21 18.79 -2.81
N PHE A 41 -1.65 19.45 -3.82
CA PHE A 41 -1.87 19.05 -5.22
C PHE A 41 -1.25 17.69 -5.54
N LEU A 42 -0.05 17.40 -5.04
CA LEU A 42 0.59 16.10 -5.20
C LEU A 42 -0.25 15.00 -4.54
N THR A 43 -0.71 15.22 -3.31
CA THR A 43 -1.56 14.26 -2.59
C THR A 43 -2.85 14.01 -3.35
N ARG A 44 -3.53 15.07 -3.81
CA ARG A 44 -4.75 14.97 -4.61
C ARG A 44 -4.51 14.21 -5.92
N PHE A 45 -3.41 14.49 -6.61
CA PHE A 45 -3.05 13.80 -7.84
C PHE A 45 -2.82 12.30 -7.59
N LEU A 46 -2.01 11.94 -6.59
CA LEU A 46 -1.72 10.56 -6.24
C LEU A 46 -2.98 9.78 -5.84
N VAL A 47 -3.86 10.39 -5.04
CA VAL A 47 -5.15 9.78 -4.66
C VAL A 47 -6.01 9.52 -5.90
N ASN A 48 -6.08 10.48 -6.82
CA ASN A 48 -6.86 10.31 -8.06
C ASN A 48 -6.28 9.21 -8.95
N GLU A 49 -4.96 9.12 -9.11
CA GLU A 49 -4.31 8.04 -9.88
C GLU A 49 -4.54 6.67 -9.23
N MET A 50 -4.47 6.58 -7.90
CA MET A 50 -4.82 5.34 -7.19
C MET A 50 -6.28 4.93 -7.42
N LEU A 51 -7.22 5.87 -7.35
CA LEU A 51 -8.64 5.57 -7.61
C LEU A 51 -8.88 5.11 -9.05
N LYS A 52 -8.17 5.69 -10.03
CA LYS A 52 -8.20 5.23 -11.42
C LYS A 52 -7.70 3.80 -11.54
N LYS A 53 -6.56 3.47 -10.92
CA LYS A 53 -6.00 2.10 -10.89
C LYS A 53 -7.02 1.11 -10.31
N PHE A 54 -7.65 1.45 -9.17
CA PHE A 54 -8.67 0.57 -8.57
C PHE A 54 -9.90 0.40 -9.45
N LYS A 55 -10.36 1.45 -10.13
CA LYS A 55 -11.50 1.37 -11.04
C LYS A 55 -11.19 0.48 -12.24
N PHE A 56 -10.02 0.64 -12.86
CA PHE A 56 -9.57 -0.18 -13.97
C PHE A 56 -9.48 -1.66 -13.55
N ASN A 57 -8.81 -1.91 -12.42
CA ASN A 57 -8.73 -3.23 -11.82
C ASN A 57 -10.13 -3.81 -11.64
N TYR A 58 -11.02 -3.13 -10.93
CA TYR A 58 -12.38 -3.61 -10.70
C TYR A 58 -13.14 -4.00 -11.98
N GLN A 59 -13.05 -3.16 -13.02
CA GLN A 59 -13.69 -3.44 -14.31
C GLN A 59 -13.10 -4.69 -14.97
N PHE A 60 -11.79 -4.87 -14.88
CA PHE A 60 -11.12 -6.08 -15.35
C PHE A 60 -11.55 -7.33 -14.56
N TYR A 61 -11.72 -7.23 -13.22
CA TYR A 61 -12.08 -8.38 -12.38
C TYR A 61 -13.52 -8.84 -12.53
N ARG A 62 -14.48 -7.91 -12.57
CA ARG A 62 -15.90 -8.23 -12.33
C ARG A 62 -16.46 -9.33 -13.23
N ASN A 63 -15.96 -9.45 -14.46
CA ASN A 63 -16.47 -10.39 -15.46
C ASN A 63 -15.37 -11.29 -16.06
N SER A 64 -14.16 -11.29 -15.49
CA SER A 64 -13.08 -12.09 -16.06
C SER A 64 -13.19 -13.55 -15.61
N PRO A 65 -13.29 -14.51 -16.54
CA PRO A 65 -13.33 -15.94 -16.21
C PRO A 65 -12.00 -16.45 -15.67
N ASN A 66 -10.95 -15.63 -15.72
CA ASN A 66 -9.59 -15.99 -15.30
C ASN A 66 -9.28 -15.58 -13.86
N ILE A 67 -10.30 -15.20 -13.08
CA ILE A 67 -10.11 -14.74 -11.71
C ILE A 67 -10.45 -15.86 -10.74
N LEU A 68 -9.43 -16.28 -9.99
CA LEU A 68 -9.55 -17.25 -8.91
C LEU A 68 -9.46 -16.50 -7.59
N THR A 69 -10.38 -16.77 -6.67
CA THR A 69 -10.40 -16.11 -5.36
C THR A 69 -10.29 -17.10 -4.23
N TYR A 70 -9.56 -16.76 -3.18
CA TYR A 70 -9.46 -17.55 -1.97
C TYR A 70 -9.85 -16.69 -0.76
N GLU A 71 -10.88 -17.12 -0.02
CA GLU A 71 -11.36 -16.44 1.18
C GLU A 71 -10.70 -17.03 2.41
N TYR A 72 -9.77 -16.27 2.99
CA TYR A 72 -9.19 -16.57 4.27
C TYR A 72 -10.11 -16.05 5.38
N LYS A 73 -10.50 -16.92 6.31
CA LYS A 73 -11.44 -16.58 7.39
C LYS A 73 -10.78 -15.89 8.58
N GLY A 74 -9.46 -15.76 8.60
CA GLY A 74 -8.72 -15.39 9.80
C GLY A 74 -8.32 -16.61 10.63
N GLY A 75 -7.56 -16.37 11.69
CA GLY A 75 -7.13 -17.41 12.62
C GLY A 75 -5.66 -17.30 12.97
N VAL A 76 -4.79 -17.81 12.08
CA VAL A 76 -3.35 -17.89 12.33
C VAL A 76 -2.63 -16.68 11.75
N MET A 77 -1.73 -16.10 12.54
CA MET A 77 -0.90 -14.96 12.16
C MET A 77 0.52 -15.43 11.90
N ASN A 78 0.76 -15.90 10.68
CA ASN A 78 2.06 -16.39 10.29
C ASN A 78 2.26 -16.23 8.77
N MET A 79 3.49 -16.46 8.36
CA MET A 79 3.76 -16.82 6.97
C MET A 79 3.19 -18.22 6.73
N SER A 80 2.30 -18.33 5.75
CA SER A 80 1.72 -19.61 5.31
C SER A 80 1.70 -19.66 3.78
N ASN A 81 1.45 -20.85 3.24
CA ASN A 81 1.49 -21.07 1.80
C ASN A 81 0.08 -21.09 1.19
N LEU A 82 -0.06 -20.44 0.04
CA LEU A 82 -1.16 -20.61 -0.90
C LEU A 82 -0.63 -21.37 -2.11
N ILE A 83 -1.23 -22.51 -2.37
CA ILE A 83 -0.85 -23.40 -3.45
C ILE A 83 -1.92 -23.27 -4.51
N ILE A 84 -1.53 -22.87 -5.72
CA ILE A 84 -2.42 -22.83 -6.88
C ILE A 84 -2.00 -23.95 -7.80
N GLU A 85 -2.90 -24.87 -8.07
CA GLU A 85 -2.64 -26.08 -8.86
C GLU A 85 -3.53 -26.10 -10.09
N SER A 86 -2.96 -26.47 -11.24
CA SER A 86 -3.71 -26.76 -12.45
C SER A 86 -4.42 -28.12 -12.29
N GLY A 87 -5.73 -28.15 -12.50
CA GLY A 87 -6.54 -29.36 -12.49
C GLY A 87 -6.38 -30.23 -13.74
N LYS A 88 -5.65 -29.77 -14.76
CA LYS A 88 -5.40 -30.49 -16.01
C LYS A 88 -3.96 -30.97 -16.07
N SER A 89 -3.76 -32.29 -16.22
CA SER A 89 -2.42 -32.92 -16.24
C SER A 89 -1.55 -32.49 -17.42
N GLU A 90 -2.18 -32.17 -18.56
CA GLU A 90 -1.52 -31.81 -19.81
C GLU A 90 -0.99 -30.37 -19.83
N ASP A 91 -1.47 -29.51 -18.93
CA ASP A 91 -1.21 -28.08 -19.01
C ASP A 91 -0.59 -27.54 -17.73
N ARG A 92 0.73 -27.72 -17.65
CA ARG A 92 1.53 -27.44 -16.46
C ARG A 92 2.12 -26.02 -16.39
N ASN A 93 1.96 -25.21 -17.45
CA ASN A 93 2.63 -23.91 -17.64
C ASN A 93 1.65 -22.73 -17.61
N PHE A 94 1.40 -22.13 -16.45
CA PHE A 94 0.48 -21.00 -16.30
C PHE A 94 1.14 -19.83 -15.59
N LYS A 95 0.53 -18.65 -15.74
CA LYS A 95 0.97 -17.40 -15.14
C LYS A 95 -0.10 -16.89 -14.19
N VAL A 96 0.33 -16.34 -13.06
CA VAL A 96 -0.56 -15.80 -12.02
C VAL A 96 -0.12 -14.42 -11.61
N LEU A 97 -1.05 -13.47 -11.64
CA LEU A 97 -0.92 -12.19 -10.95
C LEU A 97 -1.56 -12.31 -9.57
N VAL A 98 -0.77 -12.09 -8.52
CA VAL A 98 -1.17 -12.24 -7.12
C VAL A 98 -1.65 -10.90 -6.57
N GLY A 99 -2.82 -10.91 -5.94
CA GLY A 99 -3.41 -9.73 -5.33
C GLY A 99 -4.29 -10.05 -4.13
N PHE A 100 -4.78 -8.99 -3.50
CA PHE A 100 -5.68 -9.07 -2.35
C PHE A 100 -6.75 -7.99 -2.42
N GLN A 101 -7.87 -8.24 -1.75
CA GLN A 101 -8.97 -7.30 -1.64
C GLN A 101 -8.71 -6.30 -0.49
N MET A 102 -8.58 -5.02 -0.82
CA MET A 102 -8.38 -3.90 0.12
C MET A 102 -9.68 -3.27 0.63
N GLY A 103 -10.82 -3.79 0.19
CA GLY A 103 -12.15 -3.29 0.54
C GLY A 103 -13.18 -3.72 -0.50
N LYS A 104 -14.41 -3.22 -0.36
CA LYS A 104 -15.46 -3.49 -1.36
C LYS A 104 -14.98 -3.02 -2.73
N ASP A 105 -14.92 -3.94 -3.69
CA ASP A 105 -14.58 -3.68 -5.09
C ASP A 105 -13.16 -3.10 -5.34
N LYS A 106 -12.24 -3.18 -4.36
CA LYS A 106 -10.87 -2.67 -4.48
C LYS A 106 -9.88 -3.82 -4.39
N TYR A 107 -9.13 -4.03 -5.46
CA TYR A 107 -8.13 -5.09 -5.56
C TYR A 107 -6.77 -4.48 -5.86
N ASP A 108 -5.76 -4.94 -5.13
CA ASP A 108 -4.37 -4.56 -5.36
C ASP A 108 -3.54 -5.79 -5.71
N PHE A 109 -2.86 -5.71 -6.85
CA PHE A 109 -1.98 -6.75 -7.36
C PHE A 109 -0.55 -6.33 -7.13
N TYR A 110 0.19 -7.20 -6.48
CA TYR A 110 1.53 -6.90 -5.96
C TYR A 110 2.57 -7.94 -6.37
N GLY A 111 2.15 -9.03 -7.01
CA GLY A 111 3.02 -10.14 -7.34
C GLY A 111 2.71 -10.76 -8.68
N PHE A 112 3.72 -11.37 -9.29
CA PHE A 112 3.62 -12.13 -10.52
C PHE A 112 4.45 -13.42 -10.38
N ILE A 113 3.91 -14.54 -10.82
CA ILE A 113 4.56 -15.84 -10.75
C ILE A 113 4.18 -16.72 -11.94
N GLU A 114 5.11 -17.56 -12.39
CA GLU A 114 4.88 -18.57 -13.42
C GLU A 114 5.16 -19.97 -12.84
N SER A 115 4.43 -20.98 -13.29
CA SER A 115 4.56 -22.35 -12.77
C SER A 115 5.78 -23.12 -13.28
N HIS A 116 6.46 -22.63 -14.32
CA HIS A 116 7.66 -23.24 -14.90
C HIS A 116 7.57 -24.77 -15.11
N GLY A 117 6.42 -25.27 -15.54
CA GLY A 117 6.18 -26.68 -15.88
C GLY A 117 5.86 -27.57 -14.69
N LYS A 118 5.79 -27.02 -13.47
CA LYS A 118 5.48 -27.77 -12.24
C LYS A 118 3.99 -28.12 -12.11
N GLY A 119 3.11 -27.45 -12.87
CA GLY A 119 1.66 -27.60 -12.73
C GLY A 119 1.08 -27.02 -11.43
N LYS A 120 1.93 -26.39 -10.62
CA LYS A 120 1.56 -25.68 -9.40
C LYS A 120 2.47 -24.47 -9.17
N VAL A 121 1.98 -23.52 -8.40
CA VAL A 121 2.78 -22.42 -7.82
C VAL A 121 2.53 -22.36 -6.32
N VAL A 122 3.59 -22.22 -5.53
CA VAL A 122 3.56 -22.11 -4.07
C VAL A 122 3.93 -20.69 -3.68
N ILE A 123 2.95 -19.95 -3.16
CA ILE A 123 3.09 -18.57 -2.74
C ILE A 123 3.15 -18.54 -1.21
N SER A 124 4.28 -18.10 -0.64
CA SER A 124 4.36 -17.85 0.80
C SER A 124 4.03 -16.38 1.08
N THR A 125 2.99 -16.13 1.88
CA THR A 125 2.54 -14.78 2.22
C THR A 125 2.10 -14.70 3.67
N TYR A 126 2.10 -13.48 4.21
CA TYR A 126 1.64 -13.23 5.58
C TYR A 126 0.11 -13.21 5.66
N PHE A 127 -0.42 -14.00 6.60
CA PHE A 127 -1.83 -14.00 6.95
C PHE A 127 -2.04 -13.21 8.23
N GLY A 128 -2.98 -12.26 8.21
CA GLY A 128 -3.35 -11.48 9.39
C GLY A 128 -4.36 -12.20 10.28
N ARG A 129 -4.75 -11.57 11.40
CA ARG A 129 -5.79 -12.12 12.30
C ARG A 129 -7.16 -12.22 11.63
N GLY A 130 -7.48 -11.19 10.86
CA GLY A 130 -8.81 -10.97 10.29
C GLY A 130 -9.03 -11.70 8.96
N PRO A 131 -10.29 -11.82 8.54
CA PRO A 131 -10.60 -12.35 7.24
C PRO A 131 -10.04 -11.46 6.13
N CYS A 132 -9.58 -12.09 5.04
CA CYS A 132 -9.16 -11.39 3.83
C CYS A 132 -9.44 -12.24 2.60
N LYS A 133 -9.52 -11.59 1.44
CA LYS A 133 -9.74 -12.27 0.16
C LYS A 133 -8.52 -12.09 -0.71
N PHE A 134 -7.88 -13.21 -1.04
CA PHE A 134 -6.83 -13.27 -2.06
C PHE A 134 -7.48 -13.39 -3.43
N VAL A 135 -6.87 -12.74 -4.41
CA VAL A 135 -7.34 -12.72 -5.78
C VAL A 135 -6.17 -13.02 -6.69
N PHE A 136 -6.38 -13.98 -7.59
CA PHE A 136 -5.38 -14.46 -8.52
C PHE A 136 -5.91 -14.26 -9.93
N ALA A 137 -5.23 -13.42 -10.72
CA ALA A 137 -5.55 -13.27 -12.13
C ALA A 137 -4.68 -14.24 -12.92
N LEU A 138 -5.32 -15.19 -13.58
CA LEU A 138 -4.69 -16.23 -14.36
C LEU A 138 -4.61 -15.80 -15.83
N ASP A 139 -3.70 -16.39 -16.59
CA ASP A 139 -3.68 -16.28 -18.05
C ASP A 139 -4.76 -17.16 -18.72
N ARG A 140 -5.48 -17.97 -17.93
CA ARG A 140 -6.45 -18.98 -18.37
C ARG A 140 -7.66 -19.09 -17.44
N PRO A 141 -8.76 -19.76 -17.84
CA PRO A 141 -9.98 -19.83 -17.04
C PRO A 141 -9.77 -20.43 -15.65
N ALA A 142 -10.21 -19.72 -14.62
CA ALA A 142 -10.04 -20.09 -13.21
C ALA A 142 -10.68 -21.43 -12.82
N LYS A 143 -11.70 -21.88 -13.56
CA LYS A 143 -12.35 -23.18 -13.37
C LYS A 143 -11.39 -24.37 -13.49
N ASP A 144 -10.27 -24.18 -14.17
CA ASP A 144 -9.25 -25.21 -14.38
C ASP A 144 -8.23 -25.26 -13.23
N PHE A 145 -8.42 -24.47 -12.15
CA PHE A 145 -7.46 -24.32 -11.06
C PHE A 145 -8.09 -24.55 -9.69
N ARG A 146 -7.25 -24.96 -8.75
CA ARG A 146 -7.59 -25.08 -7.32
C ARG A 146 -6.63 -24.24 -6.50
N VAL A 147 -7.15 -23.57 -5.46
CA VAL A 147 -6.33 -22.98 -4.40
C VAL A 147 -6.44 -23.82 -3.14
N THR A 148 -5.30 -24.16 -2.56
CA THR A 148 -5.19 -24.84 -1.26
C THR A 148 -4.37 -23.97 -0.31
N PHE A 149 -4.81 -23.90 0.94
CA PHE A 149 -4.09 -23.22 2.01
C PHE A 149 -3.36 -24.26 2.85
N ASP A 150 -2.07 -24.04 3.06
CA ASP A 150 -1.23 -24.89 3.88
C ASP A 150 -0.55 -24.08 4.99
N LEU A 151 -0.86 -24.48 6.23
CA LEU A 151 -0.31 -23.93 7.46
C LEU A 151 1.10 -24.45 7.76
N LYS A 152 1.45 -25.63 7.26
CA LYS A 152 2.73 -26.27 7.52
C LYS A 152 3.65 -25.99 6.35
N LEU A 153 4.68 -25.18 6.55
CA LEU A 153 5.79 -24.99 5.59
C LEU A 153 6.59 -26.28 5.28
N ILE A 154 6.10 -27.46 5.65
CA ILE A 154 6.87 -28.69 5.83
C ILE A 154 6.62 -29.70 4.69
N GLU A 155 5.45 -29.69 4.04
CA GLU A 155 5.12 -30.73 3.04
C GLU A 155 5.58 -30.40 1.61
N PHE A 156 6.04 -29.18 1.33
CA PHE A 156 6.39 -28.75 -0.01
C PHE A 156 7.85 -28.32 -0.13
N ASP A 157 8.44 -28.60 -1.30
CA ASP A 157 9.64 -27.92 -1.78
C ASP A 157 9.49 -26.40 -1.59
N SER A 158 10.60 -25.73 -1.29
CA SER A 158 10.67 -24.29 -1.01
C SER A 158 9.66 -23.45 -1.83
N PRO A 159 8.99 -22.45 -1.24
CA PRO A 159 8.00 -21.64 -1.95
C PRO A 159 8.62 -21.00 -3.20
N ASP A 160 7.87 -20.99 -4.30
CA ASP A 160 8.32 -20.38 -5.56
C ASP A 160 8.47 -18.86 -5.41
N VAL A 161 7.68 -18.24 -4.54
CA VAL A 161 7.81 -16.82 -4.19
C VAL A 161 7.42 -16.56 -2.74
N ILE A 162 8.12 -15.62 -2.11
CA ILE A 162 7.85 -15.15 -0.76
C ILE A 162 7.47 -13.67 -0.82
N TYR A 163 6.25 -13.35 -0.41
CA TYR A 163 5.79 -11.97 -0.24
C TYR A 163 5.80 -11.60 1.24
N PRO A 164 6.69 -10.70 1.67
CA PRO A 164 6.75 -10.30 3.07
C PRO A 164 5.48 -9.57 3.49
N PRO A 165 5.20 -9.49 4.82
CA PRO A 165 4.09 -8.69 5.32
C PRO A 165 4.15 -7.27 4.76
N HIS A 166 3.00 -6.81 4.24
CA HIS A 166 2.84 -5.43 3.80
C HIS A 166 3.15 -4.47 4.95
N TRP A 167 3.59 -3.26 4.63
CA TRP A 167 4.03 -2.30 5.64
C TRP A 167 2.96 -2.00 6.71
N TRP A 168 1.67 -2.01 6.34
CA TRP A 168 0.56 -1.85 7.29
C TRP A 168 0.28 -3.09 8.16
N GLN A 169 0.77 -4.27 7.78
CA GLN A 169 0.69 -5.50 8.58
C GLN A 169 1.85 -5.62 9.58
N ARG A 170 2.98 -4.93 9.34
CA ARG A 170 4.20 -5.03 10.16
C ARG A 170 4.03 -4.64 11.64
N PRO A 171 3.27 -3.58 12.00
CA PRO A 171 3.10 -3.22 13.42
C PRO A 171 2.47 -4.37 14.24
N PHE A 172 1.51 -5.08 13.65
CA PHE A 172 0.85 -6.22 14.29
C PHE A 172 1.80 -7.42 14.43
N HIS A 173 2.62 -7.66 13.42
CA HIS A 173 3.64 -8.73 13.47
C HIS A 173 4.72 -8.47 14.54
N PHE A 174 5.05 -7.21 14.84
CA PHE A 174 6.10 -6.90 15.83
C PHE A 174 5.60 -7.05 17.27
N ILE A 175 4.33 -6.72 17.54
CA ILE A 175 3.71 -6.84 18.86
C ILE A 175 3.67 -8.30 19.34
N GLU A 176 3.62 -9.27 18.42
CA GLU A 176 3.47 -10.70 18.74
C GLU A 176 4.80 -11.43 18.96
N LYS A 177 5.93 -10.80 18.63
CA LYS A 177 7.26 -11.35 18.93
C LYS A 177 7.80 -10.94 20.30
N LEU A 178 7.07 -10.07 21.01
CA LEU A 178 7.34 -9.60 22.37
C LEU A 178 6.47 -10.38 23.36
#